data_AF-A0A402A1Y7-F1
#
_entry.id   AF-A0A402A1Y7-F1
#
_cell.length_a   1.000
_cell.length_b   1.000
_cell.length_c   1.000
_cell.angle_alpha   90.00
_cell.angle_beta   90.00
_cell.angle_gamma   90.00
#
_symmetry.space_group_name_H-M   'P 1'
#
loop_
_entity.id
_entity.type
_entity.pdbx_description
1 polymer ?
#
loop_
_entity_poly.entity_id
_entity_poly.type
_entity_poly.pdbx_seq_one_letter_code
_entity_poly.pdbx_strand_id
1 'polypeptide(L)' 'MPEYSSISEGPHFQQLLSQGFTECEATRLVHMKEHVGEQKEYREMVEESRRLAFMRWLVEHDRISW' A
#
# COMPACT_ATOMS: atom_id res chain seq x y z
N MET A 1 18.88 13.81 -4.66
CA MET A 1 18.16 13.35 -5.85
C MET A 1 17.67 11.94 -5.54
N PRO A 2 16.39 11.72 -5.26
CA PRO A 2 15.90 10.36 -5.03
C PRO A 2 15.66 9.69 -6.38
N GLU A 3 16.16 8.47 -6.50
CA GLU A 3 15.95 7.57 -7.63
C GLU A 3 14.48 7.11 -7.58
N TYR A 4 13.64 7.69 -8.42
CA TYR A 4 12.26 7.24 -8.57
C TYR A 4 12.26 5.97 -9.41
N SER A 5 11.69 4.92 -8.81
CA SER A 5 11.59 3.57 -9.34
C SER A 5 10.91 3.58 -10.72
N SER A 6 11.73 3.62 -11.77
CA SER A 6 11.39 3.72 -13.19
C SER A 6 10.73 2.46 -13.77
N ILE A 7 10.12 1.63 -12.92
CA ILE A 7 9.59 0.31 -13.26
C ILE A 7 8.04 0.35 -13.36
N SER A 8 7.37 1.33 -12.75
CA SER A 8 5.89 1.46 -12.72
C SER A 8 5.34 2.50 -13.70
N GLU A 9 6.20 3.31 -14.32
CA GLU A 9 5.77 4.44 -15.16
C GLU A 9 5.25 4.03 -16.55
N GLY A 10 5.46 2.80 -17.02
CA GLY A 10 5.19 2.44 -18.42
C GLY A 10 3.70 2.47 -18.82
N PRO A 11 2.86 1.57 -18.27
CA PRO A 11 1.51 1.37 -18.83
C PRO A 11 0.47 2.36 -18.30
N HIS A 12 0.49 2.69 -17.00
CA HIS A 12 -0.52 3.55 -16.39
C HIS A 12 -0.32 5.03 -16.72
N PHE A 13 0.93 5.51 -16.77
CA PHE A 13 1.22 6.87 -17.15
C PHE A 13 0.83 7.14 -18.61
N GLN A 14 1.23 6.24 -19.53
CA GLN A 14 0.87 6.34 -20.95
C GLN A 14 -0.66 6.29 -21.16
N GLN A 15 -1.36 5.47 -20.38
CA GLN A 15 -2.82 5.45 -20.37
C GLN A 15 -3.40 6.80 -19.96
N LEU A 16 -2.90 7.43 -18.90
CA LEU A 16 -3.35 8.76 -18.45
C LEU A 16 -3.07 9.83 -19.51
N LEU A 17 -1.90 9.81 -20.14
CA LEU A 17 -1.60 10.73 -21.25
C LEU A 17 -2.58 10.55 -22.41
N SER A 18 -2.89 9.30 -22.80
CA SER A 18 -3.86 9.01 -23.86
C SER A 18 -5.30 9.42 -23.52
N GLN A 19 -5.61 9.57 -22.23
CA GLN A 19 -6.90 10.06 -21.73
C GLN A 19 -6.97 11.60 -21.69
N GLY A 20 -5.89 12.29 -22.05
CA GLY A 20 -5.83 13.75 -22.11
C GLY A 20 -5.34 14.42 -20.83
N PHE A 21 -4.81 13.66 -19.86
CA PHE A 21 -4.14 14.25 -18.70
C PHE A 21 -2.80 14.85 -19.10
N THR A 22 -2.45 15.96 -18.47
CA THR A 22 -1.09 16.52 -18.59
C THR A 22 -0.08 15.62 -17.88
N GLU A 23 1.19 15.69 -18.27
CA GLU A 23 2.27 14.94 -17.61
C GLU A 23 2.29 15.19 -16.10
N CYS A 24 2.14 16.44 -15.67
CA CYS A 24 2.11 16.79 -14.25
C CYS A 24 0.91 16.15 -13.50
N GLU A 25 -0.25 16.04 -14.14
CA GLU A 25 -1.41 15.37 -13.55
C GLU A 25 -1.22 13.85 -13.50
N ALA A 26 -0.71 13.26 -14.58
CA ALA A 26 -0.44 11.84 -14.66
C ALA A 26 0.58 11.41 -13.59
N THR A 27 1.66 12.17 -13.41
CA THR A 27 2.67 11.93 -12.36
C THR A 27 2.04 12.00 -10.97
N ARG A 28 1.23 13.02 -10.68
CA ARG A 28 0.55 13.14 -9.38
C ARG A 28 -0.39 11.97 -9.11
N LEU A 29 -1.14 11.52 -10.12
CA LEU A 29 -2.08 10.42 -9.99
C LEU A 29 -1.38 9.08 -9.77
N VAL A 30 -0.27 8.82 -10.46
CA VAL A 30 0.54 7.61 -10.26
C VAL A 30 1.11 7.59 -8.84
N HIS A 31 1.72 8.68 -8.38
CA HIS A 31 2.23 8.77 -7.01
C HIS A 31 1.14 8.61 -5.95
N MET A 32 -0.04 9.21 -6.18
CA MET A 32 -1.15 9.08 -5.24
C MET A 32 -1.67 7.65 -5.17
N LYS A 33 -1.73 6.94 -6.31
CA LYS A 33 -2.11 5.53 -6.37
C LYS A 33 -1.12 4.65 -5.59
N GLU A 34 0.18 4.86 -5.80
CA GLU A 34 1.24 4.14 -5.09
C GLU A 34 1.17 4.39 -3.59
N HIS A 35 1.08 5.66 -3.19
CA HIS A 35 0.97 6.03 -1.78
C HIS A 35 -0.26 5.39 -1.10
N VAL A 36 -1.42 5.37 -1.77
CA VAL A 36 -2.62 4.71 -1.24
C VAL A 36 -2.43 3.20 -1.11
N GLY A 37 -1.70 2.58 -2.05
CA GLY A 37 -1.32 1.17 -1.99
C GLY A 37 -0.47 0.86 -0.76
N GLU A 38 0.62 1.61 -0.56
CA GLU A 38 1.51 1.47 0.59
C GLU A 38 0.76 1.66 1.93
N GLN A 39 -0.13 2.66 2.01
CA GLN A 39 -0.95 2.90 3.21
C GLN A 39 -1.91 1.74 3.51
N LYS A 40 -2.43 1.08 2.47
CA LYS A 40 -3.29 -0.10 2.62
C LYS A 40 -2.49 -1.29 3.16
N GLU A 41 -1.34 -1.58 2.57
CA GLU A 41 -0.46 -2.67 3.01
C GLU A 41 0.00 -2.47 4.46
N TYR A 42 0.36 -1.24 4.82
CA TYR A 42 0.72 -0.89 6.20
C TYR A 42 -0.44 -1.14 7.18
N ARG A 43 -1.67 -0.76 6.81
CA ARG A 43 -2.84 -1.00 7.65
C ARG A 43 -3.09 -2.49 7.86
N GLU A 44 -3.02 -3.28 6.80
CA GLU A 44 -3.19 -4.74 6.86
C GLU A 44 -2.14 -5.38 7.77
N MET A 45 -0.88 -4.94 7.67
CA MET A 45 0.20 -5.41 8.57
C MET A 45 -0.08 -5.05 10.04
N VAL A 46 -0.56 -3.84 10.33
CA VAL A 46 -0.91 -3.41 11.69
C VAL A 46 -2.09 -4.22 12.24
N GLU A 47 -3.12 -4.47 11.43
CA GLU A 47 -4.28 -5.27 11.81
C GLU A 47 -3.88 -6.72 12.11
N GLU A 48 -3.06 -7.32 11.27
CA GLU A 48 -2.56 -8.68 11.49
C GLU A 48 -1.68 -8.77 12.75
N SER A 49 -0.82 -7.77 12.97
CA SER A 49 -0.01 -7.68 14.20
C SER A 49 -0.89 -7.62 15.46
N ARG A 50 -1.98 -6.85 15.42
CA ARG A 50 -2.96 -6.77 16.53
C ARG A 50 -3.69 -8.09 16.72
N ARG A 51 -4.09 -8.75 15.64
CA ARG A 51 -4.75 -10.06 15.69
C ARG A 51 -3.86 -11.10 16.36
N LEU A 52 -2.58 -11.17 15.95
CA LEU A 52 -1.61 -12.09 16.54
C LEU A 52 -1.33 -11.77 18.02
N ALA A 53 -1.22 -10.49 18.37
CA ALA A 53 -1.07 -10.07 19.78
C ALA A 53 -2.28 -10.49 20.63
N PHE A 54 -3.49 -10.34 20.09
CA PHE A 54 -4.71 -10.77 20.77
C PHE A 54 -4.78 -12.31 20.92
N MET A 55 -4.45 -13.06 19.88
CA MET A 55 -4.39 -14.52 19.94
C MET A 55 -3.36 -14.98 20.99
N ARG A 56 -2.18 -14.35 21.02
CA ARG A 56 -1.16 -14.62 22.05
C ARG A 56 -1.71 -14.36 23.46
N TRP A 57 -2.37 -13.21 23.67
CA TRP A 57 -2.98 -12.87 24.94
C TRP A 57 -3.99 -13.93 25.40
N LEU A 58 -4.84 -14.44 24.47
CA LEU A 58 -5.81 -15.49 24.79
C LEU A 58 -5.15 -16.78 25.28
N VAL A 59 -4.01 -17.17 24.68
CA VAL A 59 -3.23 -18.34 25.09
C VAL A 59 -2.61 -18.13 26.46
N GLU A 60 -1.95 -16.98 26.65
CA GLU A 60 -1.27 -16.63 27.90
C GLU A 60 -2.20 -16.58 29.11
N HIS A 61 -3.50 -16.39 28.88
CA HIS A 61 -4.53 -16.32 29.91
C HIS A 61 -5.42 -17.56 29.95
N ASP A 62 -4.98 -18.68 29.34
CA ASP A 62 -5.67 -19.97 29.29
C ASP A 62 -7.14 -19.84 28.79
N ARG A 63 -7.42 -18.83 27.97
CA ARG A 63 -8.76 -18.61 27.39
C ARG A 63 -9.03 -19.54 26.22
N ILE A 64 -7.97 -19.97 25.54
CA ILE A 64 -7.97 -20.98 24.49
C ILE A 64 -6.72 -21.86 24.67
N SER A 65 -6.83 -23.17 24.45
CA SER A 65 -5.67 -24.05 24.30
C SER A 65 -5.54 -24.47 22.84
N TRP A 66 -4.32 -24.48 22.33
CA TRP A 66 -3.99 -24.95 20.98
C TRP A 66 -3.78 -26.46 20.96
#